data_AF-A0A643JYB6-F1
#
_entry.id   AF-A0A643JYB6-F1
#
_cell.length_a   1.000
_cell.length_b   1.000
_cell.length_c   1.000
_cell.angle_alpha   90.00
_cell.angle_beta   90.00
_cell.angle_gamma   90.00
#
_symmetry.space_group_name_H-M   'P 1'
#
loop_
_entity.id
_entity.type
_entity.pdbx_description
1 polymer ?
#
loop_
_entity_poly.entity_id
_entity_poly.type
_entity_poly.pdbx_seq_one_letter_code
_entity_poly.pdbx_strand_id
1 'polypeptide(L)' 'MPSPGTLRDSTQIVLQYDLLDDVREEIEAEFVVSFHEHTPETCRIIGSPVEIRALSDYLARQGISLP' A
#
# COMPACT_ATOMS: atom_id res chain seq x y z
N MET A 1 5.25 -19.93 -13.81
CA MET A 1 5.97 -18.65 -13.69
C MET A 1 4.95 -17.53 -13.86
N PRO A 2 4.84 -16.55 -12.95
CA PRO A 2 3.97 -15.41 -13.19
C PRO A 2 4.56 -14.60 -14.36
N SER A 3 3.74 -14.29 -15.35
CA SER A 3 4.16 -13.59 -16.56
C SER A 3 4.57 -12.14 -16.23
N PRO A 4 5.64 -11.60 -16.85
CA PRO A 4 6.15 -10.24 -16.57
C PRO A 4 5.19 -9.09 -16.96
N GLY A 5 4.01 -9.40 -17.53
CA GLY A 5 2.97 -8.43 -17.84
C GLY A 5 2.25 -7.90 -16.58
N THR A 6 2.02 -8.73 -15.57
CA THR A 6 1.26 -8.35 -14.36
C THR A 6 2.02 -7.34 -13.49
N LEU A 7 3.35 -7.32 -13.57
CA LEU A 7 4.20 -6.37 -12.83
C LEU A 7 4.21 -4.96 -13.46
N ARG A 8 3.86 -4.81 -14.75
CA ARG A 8 3.96 -3.50 -15.41
C ARG A 8 2.90 -2.50 -14.97
N ASP A 9 1.76 -2.98 -14.47
CA ASP A 9 0.72 -2.13 -13.92
C ASP A 9 0.84 -2.00 -12.38
N SER A 10 1.85 -2.60 -11.75
CA SER A 10 1.99 -2.47 -10.30
C SER A 10 2.55 -1.10 -9.94
N THR A 11 1.84 -0.38 -9.07
CA THR A 11 2.26 0.88 -8.45
C THR A 11 2.51 0.67 -6.97
N GLN A 12 3.04 1.69 -6.31
CA GLN A 12 3.47 1.58 -4.93
C GLN A 12 3.32 2.89 -4.18
N ILE A 13 3.19 2.78 -2.86
CA ILE A 13 3.33 3.88 -1.91
C ILE A 13 4.22 3.42 -0.76
N VAL A 14 4.80 4.37 -0.02
CA VAL A 14 5.61 4.11 1.17
C VAL A 14 4.94 4.77 2.37
N LEU A 15 4.82 4.04 3.47
CA LEU A 15 4.18 4.49 4.70
C LEU A 15 5.07 4.16 5.91
N GLN A 16 5.06 4.99 6.94
CA GLN A 16 5.73 4.67 8.20
C GLN A 16 4.98 3.56 8.94
N TYR A 17 5.69 2.67 9.64
CA TYR A 17 5.05 1.60 10.41
C TYR A 17 4.11 2.14 11.49
N ASP A 18 4.50 3.22 12.17
CA ASP A 18 3.65 3.89 13.18
C ASP A 18 2.28 4.32 12.64
N LEU A 19 2.20 4.69 11.36
CA LEU A 19 0.94 5.04 10.70
C LEU A 19 0.22 3.82 10.12
N LEU A 20 0.97 2.75 9.82
CA LEU A 20 0.43 1.52 9.25
C LEU A 20 -0.24 0.65 10.31
N ASP A 21 0.32 0.57 11.52
CA ASP A 21 -0.12 -0.37 12.56
C ASP A 21 -1.63 -0.25 12.87
N ASP A 22 -2.16 0.97 12.89
CA ASP A 22 -3.59 1.22 13.18
C ASP A 22 -4.54 0.83 12.03
N VAL A 23 -4.06 0.82 10.79
CA VAL A 23 -4.89 0.62 9.58
C VAL A 23 -4.54 -0.66 8.82
N ARG A 24 -3.51 -1.40 9.22
CA ARG A 24 -2.96 -2.53 8.47
C ARG A 24 -3.99 -3.63 8.24
N GLU A 25 -4.67 -4.07 9.29
CA GLU A 25 -5.66 -5.15 9.20
C GLU A 25 -6.81 -4.77 8.25
N GLU A 26 -7.29 -3.53 8.33
CA GLU A 26 -8.35 -3.03 7.46
C GLU A 26 -7.87 -2.95 6.00
N ILE A 27 -6.63 -2.51 5.77
CA ILE A 27 -6.07 -2.47 4.42
C ILE A 27 -5.92 -3.88 3.84
N GLU A 28 -5.41 -4.84 4.62
CA GLU A 28 -5.27 -6.24 4.20
C GLU A 28 -6.63 -6.92 3.94
N ALA A 29 -7.71 -6.44 4.58
CA ALA A 29 -9.07 -6.95 4.38
C ALA A 29 -9.80 -6.31 3.18
N GLU A 30 -9.60 -5.01 2.94
CA GLU A 30 -10.32 -4.26 1.92
C GLU A 30 -9.61 -4.20 0.56
N PHE A 31 -8.27 -4.27 0.53
CA PHE A 31 -7.48 -4.02 -0.68
C PHE A 31 -6.61 -5.20 -1.07
N VAL A 32 -6.44 -5.40 -2.38
CA VAL A 32 -5.55 -6.43 -2.93
C VAL A 32 -4.14 -5.85 -3.08
N VAL A 33 -3.44 -5.72 -1.96
CA VAL A 33 -2.09 -5.15 -1.89
C VAL A 33 -1.12 -6.06 -1.15
N SER A 34 0.16 -5.89 -1.43
CA SER A 34 1.27 -6.59 -0.76
C SER A 34 2.13 -5.62 0.01
N PHE A 35 2.53 -6.01 1.22
CA PHE A 35 3.38 -5.23 2.12
C PHE A 35 4.81 -5.76 2.09
N HIS A 36 5.77 -4.88 1.90
CA HIS A 36 7.20 -5.21 1.89
C HIS A 36 7.96 -4.21 2.73
N GLU A 37 8.97 -4.69 3.47
CA GLU A 37 9.89 -3.79 4.15
C GLU A 37 10.62 -2.90 3.13
N HIS A 38 10.66 -1.60 3.38
CA HIS A 38 11.42 -0.64 2.57
C HIS A 38 12.61 -0.10 3.33
N THR A 39 12.38 0.28 4.60
CA THR A 39 13.41 0.61 5.58
C THR A 39 12.97 0.06 6.95
N PRO A 40 13.83 0.08 7.99
CA PRO A 40 13.42 -0.33 9.33
C PRO A 40 12.22 0.44 9.90
N GLU A 41 11.93 1.64 9.39
CA GLU A 41 10.84 2.51 9.86
C GLU A 41 9.69 2.61 8.86
N THR A 42 9.84 2.07 7.64
CA THR A 42 8.85 2.22 6.58
C THR A 42 8.51 0.92 5.86
N CYS A 43 7.25 0.80 5.50
CA CYS A 43 6.71 -0.26 4.69
C CYS A 43 6.36 0.28 3.29
N ARG A 44 6.71 -0.49 2.26
CA ARG A 44 6.27 -0.27 0.90
C ARG A 44 5.07 -1.16 0.60
N ILE A 45 4.00 -0.53 0.18
CA ILE A 45 2.74 -1.18 -0.19
C ILE A 45 2.68 -1.19 -1.71
N ILE A 46 2.47 -2.36 -2.30
CA ILE A 46 2.47 -2.58 -3.75
C ILE A 46 1.11 -3.15 -4.16
N GLY A 47 0.52 -2.59 -5.21
CA GLY A 47 -0.76 -3.04 -5.76
C GLY A 47 -0.96 -2.53 -7.18
N SER A 48 -2.11 -2.84 -7.78
CA SER A 48 -2.49 -2.23 -9.06
C SER A 48 -2.68 -0.71 -8.92
N PRO A 49 -2.71 0.08 -10.02
CA PRO A 49 -2.86 1.54 -9.92
C PRO A 49 -4.22 1.92 -9.34
N VAL A 50 -5.24 1.11 -9.59
CA VAL A 50 -6.60 1.30 -9.07
C VAL A 50 -6.64 1.03 -7.57
N GLU A 51 -6.02 -0.07 -7.12
CA GLU A 51 -5.91 -0.42 -5.69
C GLU A 51 -5.13 0.65 -4.92
N ILE A 52 -3.97 1.06 -5.43
CA ILE A 52 -3.13 2.07 -4.76
C ILE A 52 -3.81 3.44 -4.72
N ARG A 53 -4.57 3.82 -5.75
CA ARG A 53 -5.35 5.05 -5.73
C ARG A 53 -6.47 5.00 -4.69
N ALA A 54 -7.21 3.89 -4.63
CA ALA A 54 -8.27 3.70 -3.64
C ALA A 54 -7.73 3.66 -2.21
N LEU A 55 -6.59 2.99 -2.00
CA LEU A 55 -5.86 2.98 -0.74
C LEU A 55 -5.40 4.39 -0.33
N SER A 56 -4.85 5.16 -1.27
CA SER A 56 -4.43 6.54 -1.00
C SER A 56 -5.62 7.41 -0.58
N ASP A 57 -6.76 7.27 -1.24
CA ASP A 57 -8.00 7.96 -0.89
C ASP A 57 -8.52 7.53 0.50
N TYR A 58 -8.40 6.24 0.85
CA TYR A 58 -8.74 5.70 2.16
C TYR A 58 -7.85 6.28 3.26
N LEU A 59 -6.52 6.25 3.08
CA LEU A 59 -5.55 6.79 4.03
C LEU A 59 -5.79 8.28 4.29
N ALA A 60 -6.08 9.06 3.25
CA ALA A 60 -6.42 10.47 3.38
C ALA A 60 -7.66 10.70 4.26
N ARG A 61 -8.66 9.80 4.22
CA ARG A 61 -9.86 9.87 5.07
C ARG A 61 -9.56 9.52 6.53
N GLN A 62 -8.56 8.68 6.77
CA GLN A 62 -8.03 8.38 8.11
C GLN A 62 -7.12 9.50 8.63
N GLY A 63 -6.90 10.57 7.87
CA GLY A 63 -6.01 11.68 8.24
C GLY A 63 -4.52 11.39 8.00
N ILE A 64 -4.20 10.28 7.32
CA ILE A 64 -2.85 9.88 6.96
C ILE A 64 -2.51 10.50 5.61
N SER A 65 -1.63 11.51 5.61
CA SER A 65 -1.11 12.10 4.37
C SER A 65 0.11 11.32 3.91
N LEU A 66 0.07 10.86 2.66
CA LEU A 66 1.26 10.32 2.00
C LEU A 66 2.22 11.49 1.65
N PRO A 67 3.53 11.31 1.82
CA PRO A 67 4.54 12.31 1.44
C PRO A 67 4.71 12.48 -0.08
#